data_AF-A0A1V4J2W5-F1
#
_entry.id   AF-A0A1V4J2W5-F1
#
_cell.length_a   1.000
_cell.length_b   1.000
_cell.length_c   1.000
_cell.angle_alpha   90.00
_cell.angle_beta   90.00
_cell.angle_gamma   90.00
#
_symmetry.space_group_name_H-M   'P 1'
#
loop_
_entity.id
_entity.type
_entity.pdbx_description
1 polymer ?
#
loop_
_entity_poly.entity_id
_entity_poly.type
_entity_poly.pdbx_seq_one_letter_code
_entity_poly.pdbx_strand_id
1 'polypeptide(L)'
;MRLLTKEEKMAYAEKARKWNVKKHSQKTAEQMRNMAHPVPAHLATKAPSATSLPDASMSWKNDQAVVTDIFYFLNIYSHGKLPSHCEQRFLPCEIGCVKYSLQDGIMADFHHFIDPEVPPRGFRYHCQAASDATHKIPISGFNLLRTCYAVVLRELLEFVQPARGVRPYFYCRSNDRFRINWCLRRMASLTGIESHPELLAVEDLVIELYRKKYQKEPSKNWVCRELDAFLWDFSSNTRCKWHEENDIPCCALASCKKMAYCISKSLANVYGVSLTAAHLPLQDSDCGKSTNTKMVVLAAGRFQKMKAEGSGCDRHFTSPSQDKEFVPSNCDSPCGVKTSLYGISTMRGRGITRLLKSASDLSKSFSN
;
A
#
# COMPACT_ATOMS: atom_id res chain seq x y z
N MET A 1 8.41 -44.33 36.67
CA MET A 1 9.31 -43.59 35.75
C MET A 1 10.75 -43.84 36.18
N ARG A 2 11.58 -44.50 35.36
CA ARG A 2 12.99 -44.79 35.70
C ARG A 2 13.83 -43.53 35.48
N LEU A 3 14.46 -43.01 36.53
CA LEU A 3 15.36 -41.85 36.45
C LEU A 3 16.71 -42.28 35.87
N LEU A 4 17.14 -41.62 34.79
CA LEU A 4 18.43 -41.87 34.13
C LEU A 4 19.61 -41.59 35.08
N THR A 5 20.64 -42.43 35.01
CA THR A 5 21.86 -42.26 35.81
C THR A 5 22.68 -41.06 35.33
N LYS A 6 23.65 -40.62 36.14
CA LYS A 6 24.47 -39.44 35.81
C LYS A 6 25.30 -39.66 34.54
N GLU A 7 25.75 -40.88 34.31
CA GLU A 7 26.55 -41.29 33.16
C GLU A 7 25.72 -41.24 31.87
N GLU A 8 24.47 -41.73 31.92
CA GLU A 8 23.54 -41.66 30.78
C GLU A 8 23.20 -40.21 30.43
N LYS A 9 22.98 -39.36 31.43
CA LYS A 9 22.74 -37.92 31.22
C LYS A 9 23.93 -37.21 30.56
N MET A 10 25.15 -37.56 30.94
CA MET A 10 26.36 -37.00 30.32
C MET A 10 26.49 -37.44 28.85
N ALA A 11 26.20 -38.70 28.55
CA ALA A 11 26.23 -39.20 27.17
C ALA A 11 25.18 -38.50 26.27
N TYR A 12 23.98 -38.23 26.80
CA TYR A 12 22.97 -37.46 26.06
C TYR A 12 23.37 -35.99 25.88
N ALA A 13 23.96 -35.36 26.90
CA ALA A 13 24.45 -33.98 26.80
C ALA A 13 25.59 -33.83 25.77
N GLU A 14 26.46 -34.83 25.65
CA GLU A 14 27.54 -34.80 24.66
C GLU A 14 27.01 -35.04 23.23
N LYS A 15 26.05 -35.95 23.05
CA LYS A 15 25.35 -36.13 21.77
C LYS A 15 24.63 -34.85 21.34
N ALA A 16 23.97 -34.15 22.28
CA ALA A 16 23.32 -32.87 22.02
C ALA A 16 24.31 -31.77 21.61
N ARG A 17 25.50 -31.72 22.25
CA ARG A 17 26.57 -30.79 21.87
C ARG A 17 27.09 -31.07 20.46
N LYS A 18 27.39 -32.34 20.12
CA LYS A 18 27.85 -32.72 18.77
C LYS A 18 26.79 -32.45 17.70
N TRP A 19 25.51 -32.67 18.01
CA TRP A 19 24.39 -32.34 17.13
C TRP A 19 24.28 -30.83 16.87
N ASN A 20 24.43 -30.01 17.92
CA ASN A 20 24.37 -28.55 17.80
C ASN A 20 25.55 -27.97 17.00
N VAL A 21 26.76 -28.50 17.18
CA VAL A 21 27.93 -28.10 16.38
C VAL A 21 27.73 -28.45 14.90
N LYS A 22 27.26 -29.67 14.59
CA LYS A 22 26.99 -30.09 13.20
C LYS A 22 25.89 -29.25 12.54
N LYS A 23 24.84 -28.91 13.29
CA LYS A 23 23.76 -28.01 12.83
C LYS A 23 24.26 -26.59 12.59
N HIS A 24 25.18 -26.09 13.43
CA HIS A 24 25.75 -24.75 13.24
C HIS A 24 26.65 -24.69 12.02
N SER A 25 27.49 -25.70 11.78
CA SER A 25 28.34 -25.77 10.57
C SER A 25 27.52 -25.91 9.28
N GLN A 26 26.43 -26.70 9.28
CA GLN A 26 25.52 -26.76 8.14
C GLN A 26 24.80 -25.43 7.89
N LYS A 27 24.39 -24.74 8.95
CA LYS A 27 23.72 -23.44 8.86
C LYS A 27 24.64 -22.35 8.32
N THR A 28 25.92 -22.33 8.73
CA THR A 28 26.93 -21.41 8.19
C THR A 28 27.19 -21.70 6.70
N ALA A 29 27.23 -22.97 6.30
CA ALA A 29 27.41 -23.37 4.90
C ALA A 29 26.18 -23.03 4.02
N GLU A 30 24.96 -23.14 4.53
CA GLU A 30 23.73 -22.72 3.84
C GLU A 30 23.61 -21.19 3.77
N GLN A 31 24.03 -20.47 4.82
CA GLN A 31 24.02 -19.00 4.85
C GLN A 31 25.00 -18.39 3.84
N MET A 32 26.17 -19.01 3.61
CA MET A 32 27.08 -18.63 2.54
C MET A 32 26.53 -18.96 1.13
N ARG A 33 25.68 -19.99 1.01
CA ARG A 33 25.07 -20.38 -0.27
C ARG A 33 23.87 -19.49 -0.65
N ASN A 34 23.18 -18.92 0.34
CA ASN A 34 22.00 -18.07 0.18
C ASN A 34 22.30 -16.57 -0.07
N MET A 35 23.58 -16.16 -0.04
CA MET A 35 24.02 -14.80 -0.41
C MET A 35 24.05 -14.58 -1.93
N ALA A 36 24.01 -15.65 -2.73
CA ALA A 36 23.76 -15.57 -4.15
C ALA A 36 22.24 -15.66 -4.39
N HIS A 37 21.61 -14.52 -4.69
CA HIS A 37 20.23 -14.53 -5.16
C HIS A 37 20.14 -15.41 -6.42
N PRO A 38 19.29 -16.45 -6.45
CA PRO A 38 19.08 -17.18 -7.68
C PRO A 38 18.36 -16.24 -8.65
N VAL A 39 19.07 -15.87 -9.72
CA VAL A 39 18.50 -15.25 -10.92
C VAL A 39 17.26 -16.05 -11.33
N PRO A 40 16.12 -15.41 -11.70
CA PRO A 40 14.91 -16.14 -12.03
C PRO A 40 15.16 -17.23 -13.08
N ALA A 41 14.76 -18.47 -12.78
CA ALA A 41 14.92 -19.63 -13.67
C ALA A 41 14.14 -19.52 -15.00
N HIS A 42 13.27 -18.51 -15.13
CA HIS A 42 12.45 -18.27 -16.31
C HIS A 42 12.62 -16.83 -16.79
N LEU A 43 13.79 -16.55 -17.36
CA LEU A 43 13.95 -15.40 -18.24
C LEU A 43 13.54 -15.83 -19.65
N ALA A 44 12.35 -15.42 -20.08
CA ALA A 44 11.87 -15.70 -21.42
C ALA A 44 12.43 -14.66 -22.40
N THR A 45 12.83 -15.13 -23.58
CA THR A 45 13.18 -14.25 -24.71
C THR A 45 11.93 -14.14 -25.59
N LYS A 46 11.15 -13.03 -25.56
CA LYS A 46 10.21 -12.70 -26.65
C LYS A 46 9.57 -11.29 -26.60
N ALA A 47 9.56 -10.68 -27.81
CA ALA A 47 8.72 -9.67 -28.49
C ALA A 47 8.18 -8.42 -27.76
N PRO A 48 8.14 -7.24 -28.44
CA PRO A 48 7.79 -5.97 -27.81
C PRO A 48 6.29 -5.90 -27.49
N SER A 49 5.95 -5.76 -26.21
CA SER A 49 4.59 -5.46 -25.77
C SER A 49 4.42 -3.95 -25.57
N ALA A 50 3.36 -3.40 -26.17
CA ALA A 50 3.06 -1.98 -26.20
C ALA A 50 2.38 -1.54 -24.90
N THR A 51 3.17 -1.28 -23.87
CA THR A 51 2.84 -0.24 -22.88
C THR A 51 4.18 0.33 -22.41
N SER A 52 4.84 1.05 -23.31
CA SER A 52 6.09 1.73 -22.99
C SER A 52 5.82 2.80 -21.93
N LEU A 53 6.68 2.87 -20.93
CA LEU A 53 6.87 4.09 -20.14
C LEU A 53 7.03 5.28 -21.12
N PRO A 54 6.66 6.51 -20.74
CA PRO A 54 6.85 7.67 -21.60
C PRO A 54 8.29 7.67 -22.14
N ASP A 55 8.48 7.85 -23.46
CA ASP A 55 9.80 7.82 -24.11
C ASP A 55 10.82 8.80 -23.47
N ALA A 56 10.31 9.83 -22.81
CA ALA A 56 11.12 10.80 -22.05
C ALA A 56 11.63 10.27 -20.70
N SER A 57 11.05 9.20 -20.15
CA SER A 57 11.25 8.77 -18.77
C SER A 57 12.57 8.03 -18.55
N MET A 58 13.09 7.26 -19.53
CA MET A 58 14.24 6.38 -19.26
C MET A 58 15.17 6.21 -20.48
N SER A 59 15.90 7.26 -20.84
CA SER A 59 17.00 7.18 -21.83
C SER A 59 18.33 6.78 -21.17
N TRP A 60 18.37 5.65 -20.46
CA TRP A 60 19.62 5.20 -19.85
C TRP A 60 20.60 4.70 -20.90
N LYS A 61 21.70 5.43 -21.09
CA LYS A 61 22.76 5.06 -22.05
C LYS A 61 23.67 3.96 -21.51
N ASN A 62 23.95 3.98 -20.21
CA ASN A 62 24.87 3.04 -19.55
C ASN A 62 24.41 2.76 -18.10
N ASP A 63 25.08 1.84 -17.42
CA ASP A 63 24.80 1.47 -16.02
C ASP A 63 24.97 2.67 -15.07
N GLN A 64 25.92 3.57 -15.34
CA GLN A 64 26.12 4.76 -14.51
C GLN A 64 24.88 5.65 -14.51
N ALA A 65 24.26 5.85 -15.67
CA ALA A 65 23.03 6.62 -15.79
C ALA A 65 21.88 5.97 -15.02
N VAL A 66 21.81 4.63 -14.99
CA VAL A 66 20.79 3.90 -14.21
C VAL A 66 20.99 4.13 -12.72
N VAL A 67 22.23 3.99 -12.22
CA VAL A 67 22.47 4.04 -10.77
C VAL A 67 22.29 5.43 -10.18
N THR A 68 22.61 6.47 -10.94
CA THR A 68 22.48 7.87 -10.50
C THR A 68 21.09 8.45 -10.69
N ASP A 69 20.21 7.78 -11.43
CA ASP A 69 18.88 8.30 -11.69
C ASP A 69 18.05 8.35 -10.40
N ILE A 70 17.15 9.33 -10.33
CA ILE A 70 16.37 9.63 -9.12
C ILE A 70 14.93 9.21 -9.34
N PHE A 71 14.46 8.32 -8.47
CA PHE A 71 13.08 7.85 -8.44
C PHE A 71 12.38 8.37 -7.19
N TYR A 72 11.12 8.77 -7.36
CA TYR A 72 10.24 9.14 -6.26
C TYR A 72 9.17 8.06 -6.08
N PHE A 73 9.17 7.40 -4.93
CA PHE A 73 8.15 6.43 -4.57
C PHE A 73 7.07 7.09 -3.75
N LEU A 74 5.80 6.90 -4.09
CA LEU A 74 4.67 7.56 -3.44
C LEU A 74 3.59 6.54 -3.04
N ASN A 75 3.04 6.70 -1.84
CA ASN A 75 1.81 6.04 -1.43
C ASN A 75 0.91 6.99 -0.63
N ILE A 76 -0.39 6.76 -0.72
CA ILE A 76 -1.42 7.46 0.06
C ILE A 76 -2.34 6.39 0.63
N TYR A 77 -2.56 6.40 1.94
CA TYR A 77 -3.66 5.66 2.56
C TYR A 77 -4.90 6.54 2.68
N SER A 78 -6.06 5.88 2.70
CA SER A 78 -7.35 6.52 2.93
C SER A 78 -8.14 5.74 3.98
N HIS A 79 -9.08 6.38 4.67
CA HIS A 79 -10.04 5.71 5.56
C HIS A 79 -11.03 4.79 4.82
N GLY A 80 -10.61 4.12 3.74
CA GLY A 80 -11.44 3.23 2.94
C GLY A 80 -11.84 3.81 1.58
N LYS A 81 -12.57 2.97 0.82
CA LYS A 81 -13.08 3.21 -0.53
C LYS A 81 -14.60 3.29 -0.48
N LEU A 82 -15.16 4.50 -0.58
CA LEU A 82 -16.62 4.71 -0.60
C LEU A 82 -17.21 4.28 -1.95
N PRO A 83 -18.54 4.12 -2.09
CA PRO A 83 -19.19 3.82 -3.37
C PRO A 83 -18.82 4.79 -4.52
N SER A 84 -18.97 4.35 -5.78
CA SER A 84 -18.50 5.11 -6.95
C SER A 84 -19.28 6.41 -7.18
N HIS A 85 -20.52 6.47 -6.73
CA HIS A 85 -21.38 7.65 -6.79
C HIS A 85 -21.08 8.68 -5.69
N CYS A 86 -20.23 8.36 -4.71
CA CYS A 86 -19.83 9.31 -3.69
C CYS A 86 -18.76 10.24 -4.26
N GLU A 87 -18.97 11.56 -4.13
CA GLU A 87 -17.95 12.57 -4.46
C GLU A 87 -16.65 12.36 -3.66
N GLN A 88 -16.75 11.78 -2.47
CA GLN A 88 -15.63 11.45 -1.58
C GLN A 88 -15.22 9.98 -1.73
N ARG A 89 -14.93 9.54 -2.95
CA ARG A 89 -14.59 8.13 -3.25
C ARG A 89 -13.47 7.58 -2.35
N PHE A 90 -12.50 8.42 -1.99
CA PHE A 90 -11.49 8.13 -0.98
C PHE A 90 -11.35 9.32 -0.02
N LEU A 91 -10.98 9.04 1.23
CA LEU A 91 -10.69 10.06 2.25
C LEU A 91 -9.21 9.92 2.67
N PRO A 92 -8.28 10.67 2.04
CA PRO A 92 -6.85 10.51 2.28
C PRO A 92 -6.51 10.85 3.74
N CYS A 93 -5.79 9.96 4.42
CA CYS A 93 -5.46 10.10 5.85
C CYS A 93 -3.95 10.08 6.12
N GLU A 94 -3.15 9.57 5.19
CA GLU A 94 -1.70 9.51 5.30
C GLU A 94 -1.07 9.54 3.91
N ILE A 95 0.04 10.25 3.77
CA ILE A 95 0.87 10.26 2.56
C ILE A 95 2.33 10.02 2.95
N GLY A 96 3.02 9.23 2.14
CA GLY A 96 4.45 9.00 2.25
C GLY A 96 5.09 9.11 0.88
N CYS A 97 6.25 9.74 0.80
CA CYS A 97 7.09 9.78 -0.39
C CYS A 97 8.56 9.53 -0.01
N VAL A 98 9.30 8.85 -0.87
CA VAL A 98 10.73 8.59 -0.70
C VAL A 98 11.46 8.97 -1.97
N LYS A 99 12.54 9.74 -1.81
CA LYS A 99 13.51 10.03 -2.87
C LYS A 99 14.62 8.98 -2.83
N TYR A 100 14.85 8.32 -3.96
CA TYR A 100 15.72 7.15 -4.03
C TYR A 100 16.59 7.17 -5.28
N SER A 101 17.84 6.76 -5.16
CA SER A 101 18.69 6.34 -6.29
C SER A 101 19.26 4.96 -5.99
N LEU A 102 19.62 4.20 -7.03
CA LEU A 102 20.25 2.89 -6.81
C LEU A 102 21.67 3.04 -6.26
N GLN A 103 22.33 4.19 -6.49
CA GLN A 103 23.67 4.52 -6.01
C GLN A 103 23.72 4.84 -4.51
N ASP A 104 22.76 5.64 -4.03
CA ASP A 104 22.77 6.20 -2.67
C ASP A 104 21.74 5.54 -1.75
N GLY A 105 20.82 4.76 -2.31
CA GLY A 105 19.68 4.22 -1.59
C GLY A 105 18.62 5.31 -1.34
N ILE A 106 17.98 5.24 -0.17
CA ILE A 106 17.01 6.26 0.26
C ILE A 106 17.76 7.54 0.64
N MET A 107 17.53 8.60 -0.13
CA MET A 107 18.20 9.90 0.02
C MET A 107 17.44 10.83 0.97
N ALA A 108 16.11 10.77 0.93
CA ALA A 108 15.23 11.58 1.77
C ALA A 108 13.82 10.97 1.81
N ASP A 109 13.04 11.33 2.83
CA ASP A 109 11.63 10.99 2.91
C ASP A 109 10.74 12.20 3.26
N PHE A 110 9.48 12.09 2.87
CA PHE A 110 8.40 13.03 3.10
C PHE A 110 7.21 12.24 3.65
N HIS A 111 6.62 12.69 4.76
CA HIS A 111 5.52 11.98 5.41
C HIS A 111 4.60 12.92 6.16
N HIS A 112 3.29 12.78 5.94
CA HIS A 112 2.27 13.53 6.68
C HIS A 112 1.05 12.67 6.97
N PHE A 113 0.47 12.89 8.15
CA PHE A 113 -0.94 12.62 8.39
C PHE A 113 -1.78 13.75 7.82
N ILE A 114 -2.85 13.37 7.12
CA ILE A 114 -3.71 14.28 6.38
C ILE A 114 -5.03 14.39 7.11
N ASP A 115 -5.50 15.61 7.36
CA ASP A 115 -6.86 15.85 7.84
C ASP A 115 -7.85 15.66 6.67
N PRO A 116 -8.64 14.57 6.66
CA PRO A 116 -9.54 14.28 5.55
C PRO A 116 -10.80 15.15 5.60
N GLU A 117 -11.54 15.19 4.49
CA GLU A 117 -12.92 15.64 4.51
C GLU A 117 -13.79 14.78 5.44
N VAL A 118 -14.86 15.37 5.97
CA VAL A 118 -15.83 14.64 6.80
C VAL A 118 -16.47 13.51 5.96
N PRO A 119 -16.47 12.25 6.45
CA PRO A 119 -17.13 11.17 5.75
C PRO A 119 -18.60 11.46 5.49
N PRO A 120 -19.15 11.08 4.33
CA PRO A 120 -20.56 11.32 4.04
C PRO A 120 -21.45 10.55 5.04
N ARG A 121 -22.65 11.10 5.27
CA ARG A 121 -23.58 10.57 6.27
C ARG A 121 -23.88 9.09 5.99
N GLY A 122 -23.75 8.26 7.03
CA GLY A 122 -23.94 6.81 6.94
C GLY A 122 -22.67 6.00 6.65
N PHE A 123 -21.57 6.63 6.21
CA PHE A 123 -20.33 5.92 5.86
C PHE A 123 -19.28 5.89 6.96
N ARG A 124 -19.54 6.52 8.12
CA ARG A 124 -18.58 6.56 9.24
C ARG A 124 -18.12 5.17 9.67
N TYR A 125 -19.06 4.22 9.83
CA TYR A 125 -18.73 2.85 10.21
C TYR A 125 -17.87 2.15 9.15
N HIS A 126 -18.23 2.31 7.87
CA HIS A 126 -17.47 1.74 6.76
C HIS A 126 -16.02 2.23 6.76
N CYS A 127 -15.84 3.54 6.95
CA CYS A 127 -14.51 4.11 7.04
C CYS A 127 -13.74 3.58 8.25
N GLN A 128 -14.43 3.37 9.38
CA GLN A 128 -13.76 2.96 10.62
C GLN A 128 -13.29 1.51 10.47
N ALA A 129 -14.15 0.63 9.96
CA ALA A 129 -13.80 -0.75 9.68
C ALA A 129 -12.61 -0.87 8.70
N ALA A 130 -12.56 -0.02 7.66
CA ALA A 130 -11.43 0.00 6.73
C ALA A 130 -10.14 0.48 7.40
N SER A 131 -10.23 1.49 8.26
CA SER A 131 -9.09 1.96 9.07
C SER A 131 -8.57 0.87 9.98
N ASP A 132 -9.45 0.25 10.78
CA ASP A 132 -9.10 -0.79 11.75
C ASP A 132 -8.43 -2.01 11.08
N ALA A 133 -8.86 -2.34 9.86
CA ALA A 133 -8.30 -3.42 9.07
C ALA A 133 -6.94 -3.10 8.43
N THR A 134 -6.52 -1.83 8.40
CA THR A 134 -5.31 -1.39 7.71
C THR A 134 -4.44 -0.49 8.59
N HIS A 135 -4.46 0.82 8.38
CA HIS A 135 -3.56 1.81 8.95
C HIS A 135 -3.93 2.22 10.39
N LYS A 136 -5.12 1.86 10.87
CA LYS A 136 -5.70 2.16 12.21
C LYS A 136 -5.71 3.64 12.64
N ILE A 137 -5.36 4.56 11.75
CA ILE A 137 -5.53 6.01 11.96
C ILE A 137 -7.01 6.31 12.28
N PRO A 138 -7.33 6.87 13.45
CA PRO A 138 -8.71 7.19 13.83
C PRO A 138 -9.34 8.21 12.88
N ILE A 139 -10.64 8.07 12.61
CA ILE A 139 -11.40 9.02 11.76
C ILE A 139 -11.59 10.38 12.43
N SER A 140 -11.55 10.42 13.76
CA SER A 140 -11.75 11.63 14.54
C SER A 140 -10.93 11.60 15.81
N GLY A 141 -10.56 12.77 16.33
CA GLY A 141 -9.79 12.89 17.56
C GLY A 141 -8.34 12.46 17.42
N PHE A 142 -7.78 12.48 16.21
CA PHE A 142 -6.39 12.15 15.97
C PHE A 142 -5.52 13.41 16.05
N ASN A 143 -4.76 13.54 17.15
CA ASN A 143 -4.02 14.77 17.48
C ASN A 143 -2.78 15.02 16.61
N LEU A 144 -2.40 14.07 15.76
CA LEU A 144 -1.29 14.20 14.82
C LEU A 144 -1.73 14.66 13.43
N LEU A 145 -3.04 14.86 13.21
CA LEU A 145 -3.54 15.57 12.03
C LEU A 145 -3.05 17.01 12.10
N ARG A 146 -2.10 17.36 11.23
CA ARG A 146 -1.50 18.71 11.24
C ARG A 146 -1.72 19.46 9.94
N THR A 147 -2.11 18.76 8.88
CA THR A 147 -1.83 19.22 7.53
C THR A 147 -3.11 19.15 6.68
N CYS A 148 -3.62 20.32 6.29
CA CYS A 148 -4.67 20.40 5.28
C CYS A 148 -4.09 20.12 3.89
N TYR A 149 -4.95 19.76 2.93
CA TYR A 149 -4.54 19.38 1.57
C TYR A 149 -3.59 20.38 0.90
N ALA A 150 -3.78 21.69 1.13
CA ALA A 150 -2.97 22.72 0.50
C ALA A 150 -1.51 22.71 0.97
N VAL A 151 -1.29 22.49 2.27
CA VAL A 151 0.06 22.44 2.85
C VAL A 151 0.77 21.18 2.37
N VAL A 152 0.10 20.02 2.45
CA VAL A 152 0.65 18.73 2.00
C VAL A 152 1.09 18.77 0.54
N LEU A 153 0.25 19.34 -0.35
CA LEU A 153 0.60 19.41 -1.77
C LEU A 153 1.77 20.34 -2.05
N ARG A 154 1.86 21.49 -1.37
CA ARG A 154 3.01 22.40 -1.54
C ARG A 154 4.30 21.74 -1.06
N GLU A 155 4.29 21.15 0.13
CA GLU A 155 5.47 20.49 0.70
C GLU A 155 5.89 19.28 -0.15
N LEU A 156 4.94 18.52 -0.73
CA LEU A 156 5.27 17.45 -1.68
C LEU A 156 5.96 17.98 -2.95
N LEU A 157 5.49 19.10 -3.50
CA LEU A 157 6.12 19.73 -4.68
C LEU A 157 7.50 20.31 -4.34
N GLU A 158 7.65 20.91 -3.16
CA GLU A 158 8.93 21.39 -2.62
C GLU A 158 9.91 20.24 -2.34
N PHE A 159 9.41 19.06 -1.98
CA PHE A 159 10.24 17.87 -1.78
C PHE A 159 10.80 17.32 -3.10
N VAL A 160 9.99 17.31 -4.17
CA VAL A 160 10.40 16.78 -5.48
C VAL A 160 11.21 17.79 -6.30
N GLN A 161 10.97 19.09 -6.10
CA GLN A 161 11.63 20.19 -6.83
C GLN A 161 11.68 19.97 -8.34
N PRO A 162 10.53 19.74 -9.01
CA PRO A 162 10.53 19.54 -10.45
C PRO A 162 11.14 20.76 -11.17
N ALA A 163 11.92 20.50 -12.21
CA ALA A 163 12.42 21.57 -13.08
C ALA A 163 11.24 22.38 -13.64
N ARG A 164 11.45 23.68 -13.89
CA ARG A 164 10.39 24.58 -14.36
C ARG A 164 9.75 24.02 -15.64
N GLY A 165 8.42 23.81 -15.59
CA GLY A 165 7.64 23.29 -16.71
C GLY A 165 7.68 21.76 -16.88
N VAL A 166 8.40 21.04 -16.01
CA VAL A 166 8.42 19.57 -15.99
C VAL A 166 7.45 19.06 -14.93
N ARG A 167 6.67 18.04 -15.31
CA ARG A 167 5.73 17.38 -14.43
C ARG A 167 6.48 16.37 -13.55
N PRO A 168 6.27 16.35 -12.21
CA PRO A 168 6.92 15.36 -11.37
C PRO A 168 6.39 13.95 -11.66
N TYR A 169 7.31 12.98 -11.73
CA TYR A 169 7.01 11.57 -11.90
C TYR A 169 7.09 10.86 -10.56
N PHE A 170 6.09 10.03 -10.26
CA PHE A 170 6.07 9.19 -9.07
C PHE A 170 5.81 7.75 -9.46
N TYR A 171 6.46 6.83 -8.75
CA TYR A 171 6.23 5.40 -8.85
C TYR A 171 5.42 4.92 -7.64
N CYS A 172 4.42 4.10 -7.90
CA CYS A 172 3.59 3.49 -6.86
C CYS A 172 3.24 2.05 -7.25
N ARG A 173 2.72 1.28 -6.30
CA ARG A 173 2.19 -0.06 -6.60
C ARG A 173 0.99 0.05 -7.55
N SER A 174 0.93 -0.85 -8.53
CA SER A 174 -0.14 -0.85 -9.53
C SER A 174 -1.55 -0.94 -8.92
N ASN A 175 -1.71 -1.69 -7.83
CA ASN A 175 -2.99 -1.86 -7.12
C ASN A 175 -3.43 -0.59 -6.36
N ASP A 176 -2.49 0.27 -5.96
CA ASP A 176 -2.73 1.51 -5.22
C ASP A 176 -2.87 2.73 -6.13
N ARG A 177 -2.39 2.65 -7.38
CA ARG A 177 -2.34 3.75 -8.35
C ARG A 177 -3.67 4.49 -8.51
N PHE A 178 -4.79 3.76 -8.58
CA PHE A 178 -6.12 4.38 -8.70
C PHE A 178 -6.46 5.25 -7.48
N ARG A 179 -6.22 4.75 -6.27
CA ARG A 179 -6.46 5.48 -5.02
C ARG A 179 -5.57 6.72 -4.95
N ILE A 180 -4.28 6.56 -5.20
CA ILE A 180 -3.30 7.64 -5.12
C ILE A 180 -3.62 8.75 -6.13
N ASN A 181 -3.86 8.38 -7.40
CA ASN A 181 -4.23 9.34 -8.44
C ASN A 181 -5.52 10.10 -8.09
N TRP A 182 -6.53 9.39 -7.56
CA TRP A 182 -7.78 10.02 -7.14
C TRP A 182 -7.54 11.01 -6.00
N CYS A 183 -6.80 10.61 -4.96
CA CYS A 183 -6.50 11.48 -3.81
C CYS A 183 -5.75 12.75 -4.24
N LEU A 184 -4.70 12.62 -5.04
CA LEU A 184 -3.93 13.78 -5.54
C LEU A 184 -4.81 14.74 -6.34
N ARG A 185 -5.66 14.22 -7.23
CA ARG A 185 -6.60 15.05 -8.01
C ARG A 185 -7.64 15.73 -7.12
N ARG A 186 -8.18 15.04 -6.11
CA ARG A 186 -9.15 15.61 -5.16
C ARG A 186 -8.51 16.74 -4.36
N MET A 187 -7.32 16.49 -3.79
CA MET A 187 -6.57 17.51 -3.05
C MET A 187 -6.25 18.73 -3.93
N ALA A 188 -5.83 18.52 -5.19
CA ALA A 188 -5.57 19.60 -6.13
C ALA A 188 -6.85 20.40 -6.45
N SER A 189 -7.96 19.71 -6.73
CA SER A 189 -9.24 20.36 -7.07
C SER A 189 -9.80 21.25 -5.96
N LEU A 190 -9.57 20.88 -4.70
CA LEU A 190 -10.08 21.62 -3.54
C LEU A 190 -9.18 22.80 -3.14
N THR A 191 -7.90 22.75 -3.52
CA THR A 191 -6.91 23.75 -3.12
C THR A 191 -6.57 24.73 -4.23
N GLY A 192 -6.92 24.40 -5.48
CA GLY A 192 -6.52 25.15 -6.67
C GLY A 192 -5.04 25.02 -7.01
N ILE A 193 -4.28 24.20 -6.27
CA ILE A 193 -2.88 23.92 -6.57
C ILE A 193 -2.85 22.98 -7.77
N GLU A 194 -2.39 23.50 -8.90
CA GLU A 194 -2.23 22.72 -10.13
C GLU A 194 -1.07 21.73 -9.96
N SER A 195 -1.39 20.56 -9.41
CA SER A 195 -0.49 19.41 -9.38
C SER A 195 -1.13 18.30 -10.20
N HIS A 196 -0.59 18.05 -11.38
CA HIS A 196 -0.97 16.91 -12.19
C HIS A 196 0.18 15.90 -12.24
N PRO A 197 0.56 15.27 -11.11
CA PRO A 197 1.69 14.35 -11.10
C PRO A 197 1.46 13.17 -12.05
N GLU A 198 2.53 12.72 -12.71
CA GLU A 198 2.47 11.52 -13.52
C GLU A 198 2.77 10.30 -12.64
N LEU A 199 1.79 9.40 -12.53
CA LEU A 199 1.90 8.19 -11.71
C LEU A 199 2.17 6.97 -12.57
N LEU A 200 3.32 6.37 -12.33
CA LEU A 200 3.83 5.18 -12.99
C LEU A 200 3.82 3.99 -12.02
N ALA A 201 3.80 2.79 -12.58
CA ALA A 201 3.84 1.55 -11.81
C ALA A 201 5.29 1.20 -11.45
N VAL A 202 5.55 0.93 -10.17
CA VAL A 202 6.87 0.47 -9.72
C VAL A 202 7.23 -0.90 -10.31
N GLU A 203 6.24 -1.72 -10.62
CA GLU A 203 6.45 -3.02 -11.26
C GLU A 203 7.10 -2.85 -12.63
N ASP A 204 6.65 -1.87 -13.40
CA ASP A 204 7.17 -1.58 -14.74
C ASP A 204 8.59 -0.97 -14.64
N LEU A 205 8.87 -0.16 -13.61
CA LEU A 205 10.24 0.29 -13.30
C LEU A 205 11.19 -0.88 -13.02
N VAL A 206 10.78 -1.82 -12.16
CA VAL A 206 11.60 -3.00 -11.84
C VAL A 206 11.86 -3.82 -13.08
N ILE A 207 10.83 -4.05 -13.91
CA ILE A 207 10.97 -4.74 -15.20
C ILE A 207 12.03 -4.06 -16.07
N GLU A 208 11.97 -2.74 -16.23
CA GLU A 208 12.95 -2.01 -17.05
C GLU A 208 14.37 -2.06 -16.49
N LEU A 209 14.54 -1.95 -15.16
CA LEU A 209 15.85 -2.08 -14.52
C LEU A 209 16.49 -3.46 -14.78
N TYR A 210 15.68 -4.52 -14.72
CA TYR A 210 16.14 -5.87 -15.09
C TYR A 210 16.43 -6.00 -16.58
N ARG A 211 15.54 -5.48 -17.43
CA ARG A 211 15.70 -5.51 -18.89
C ARG A 211 16.99 -4.81 -19.29
N LYS A 212 17.28 -3.64 -18.72
CA LYS A 212 18.49 -2.87 -19.02
C LYS A 212 19.76 -3.64 -18.66
N LYS A 213 19.78 -4.32 -17.51
CA LYS A 213 20.96 -5.04 -17.04
C LYS A 213 21.18 -6.38 -17.73
N TYR A 214 20.12 -7.17 -17.84
CA TYR A 214 20.19 -8.58 -18.25
C TYR A 214 19.75 -8.81 -19.69
N GLN A 215 19.27 -7.78 -20.38
CA GLN A 215 18.67 -7.87 -21.72
C GLN A 215 17.51 -8.87 -21.78
N LYS A 216 16.85 -9.08 -20.63
CA LYS A 216 15.80 -10.06 -20.41
C LYS A 216 14.76 -9.49 -19.46
N GLU A 217 13.50 -9.76 -19.76
CA GLU A 217 12.37 -9.27 -18.98
C GLU A 217 12.00 -10.29 -17.88
N PRO A 218 11.92 -9.88 -16.61
CA PRO A 218 11.41 -10.74 -15.55
C PRO A 218 9.89 -10.88 -15.67
N SER A 219 9.34 -12.01 -15.20
CA SER A 219 7.88 -12.17 -15.15
C SER A 219 7.24 -11.12 -14.25
N LYS A 220 6.20 -10.42 -14.75
CA LYS A 220 5.42 -9.46 -13.96
C LYS A 220 4.87 -10.05 -12.67
N ASN A 221 4.45 -11.32 -12.67
CA ASN A 221 3.98 -12.01 -11.46
C ASN A 221 5.10 -12.21 -10.43
N TRP A 222 6.33 -12.45 -10.88
CA TRP A 222 7.49 -12.56 -10.00
C TRP A 222 7.81 -11.20 -9.37
N VAL A 223 7.81 -10.13 -10.17
CA VAL A 223 8.02 -8.76 -9.68
C VAL A 223 6.96 -8.36 -8.65
N CYS A 224 5.67 -8.63 -8.94
CA CYS A 224 4.59 -8.39 -7.99
C CYS A 224 4.84 -9.10 -6.65
N ARG A 225 5.20 -10.39 -6.69
CA ARG A 225 5.48 -11.20 -5.51
C ARG A 225 6.68 -10.72 -4.69
N GLU A 226 7.75 -10.28 -5.36
CA GLU A 226 8.94 -9.77 -4.65
C GLU A 226 8.62 -8.45 -3.95
N LEU A 227 7.80 -7.59 -4.57
CA LEU A 227 7.34 -6.34 -3.97
C LEU A 227 6.29 -6.55 -2.86
N ASP A 228 5.53 -7.65 -2.89
CA ASP A 228 4.57 -8.04 -1.83
C ASP A 228 5.25 -8.77 -0.65
N ALA A 229 6.56 -8.99 -0.70
CA ALA A 229 7.26 -9.71 0.35
C ALA A 229 7.25 -8.92 1.67
N PHE A 230 6.76 -9.55 2.74
CA PHE A 230 6.69 -8.98 4.10
C PHE A 230 8.05 -8.92 4.82
N LEU A 231 9.16 -8.91 4.07
CA LEU A 231 10.51 -9.06 4.63
C LEU A 231 10.87 -7.93 5.61
N TRP A 232 10.30 -6.75 5.42
CA TRP A 232 10.62 -5.54 6.19
C TRP A 232 9.43 -4.97 6.96
N ASP A 233 8.35 -5.74 7.10
CA ASP A 233 7.12 -5.25 7.74
C ASP A 233 7.29 -4.94 9.23
N PHE A 234 8.25 -5.61 9.85
CA PHE A 234 8.58 -5.50 11.28
C PHE A 234 10.01 -4.99 11.51
N SER A 235 10.67 -4.50 10.46
CA SER A 235 11.99 -3.91 10.61
C SER A 235 11.86 -2.53 11.26
N SER A 236 12.70 -2.28 12.26
CA SER A 236 12.77 -0.99 12.95
C SER A 236 13.10 0.14 11.96
N ASN A 237 12.62 1.36 12.26
CA ASN A 237 12.87 2.57 11.46
C ASN A 237 12.37 2.52 10.01
N THR A 238 11.42 1.63 9.69
CA THR A 238 10.81 1.58 8.36
C THR A 238 9.51 2.35 8.27
N ARG A 239 8.75 2.45 9.37
CA ARG A 239 7.48 3.16 9.44
C ARG A 239 7.66 4.55 10.01
N CYS A 240 6.60 5.36 9.95
CA CYS A 240 6.57 6.62 10.69
C CYS A 240 6.53 6.36 12.20
N LYS A 241 6.94 7.35 12.99
CA LYS A 241 7.03 7.24 14.45
C LYS A 241 5.76 6.70 15.10
N TRP A 242 4.59 7.22 14.71
CA TRP A 242 3.32 6.78 15.30
C TRP A 242 2.99 5.32 14.98
N HIS A 243 3.23 4.88 13.74
CA HIS A 243 3.01 3.49 13.33
C HIS A 243 4.02 2.52 13.95
N GLU A 244 5.26 2.96 14.20
CA GLU A 244 6.26 2.20 14.99
C GLU A 244 5.77 2.00 16.44
N GLU A 245 5.40 3.09 17.12
CA GLU A 245 4.98 3.07 18.54
C GLU A 245 3.70 2.25 18.80
N ASN A 246 2.83 2.15 17.80
CA ASN A 246 1.56 1.43 17.90
C ASN A 246 1.60 0.03 17.27
N ASP A 247 2.76 -0.40 16.79
CA ASP A 247 2.97 -1.66 16.08
C ASP A 247 1.98 -1.92 14.94
N ILE A 248 1.82 -0.92 14.05
CA ILE A 248 0.92 -0.99 12.91
C ILE A 248 1.75 -1.09 11.62
N PRO A 249 1.63 -2.17 10.82
CA PRO A 249 2.47 -2.37 9.62
C PRO A 249 2.04 -1.52 8.41
N CYS A 250 0.76 -1.12 8.35
CA CYS A 250 0.19 -0.35 7.25
C CYS A 250 0.49 1.15 7.41
N CYS A 251 1.66 1.57 6.95
CA CYS A 251 2.13 2.96 6.95
C CYS A 251 2.52 3.38 5.53
N ALA A 252 2.05 4.55 5.07
CA ALA A 252 2.32 5.05 3.72
C ALA A 252 3.84 5.20 3.46
N LEU A 253 4.58 5.71 4.46
CA LEU A 253 6.04 5.85 4.39
C LEU A 253 6.72 4.49 4.27
N ALA A 254 6.31 3.51 5.08
CA ALA A 254 6.87 2.16 5.03
C ALA A 254 6.64 1.50 3.67
N SER A 255 5.45 1.65 3.07
CA SER A 255 5.19 1.15 1.71
C SER A 255 6.19 1.73 0.70
N CYS A 256 6.54 3.02 0.83
CA CYS A 256 7.50 3.67 -0.04
C CYS A 256 8.93 3.14 0.16
N LYS A 257 9.37 3.02 1.41
CA LYS A 257 10.70 2.47 1.75
C LYS A 257 10.85 1.02 1.28
N LYS A 258 9.80 0.19 1.42
CA LYS A 258 9.81 -1.21 0.97
C LYS A 258 10.03 -1.36 -0.53
N MET A 259 9.48 -0.46 -1.36
CA MET A 259 9.75 -0.44 -2.80
C MET A 259 11.25 -0.19 -3.09
N ALA A 260 11.85 0.79 -2.41
CA ALA A 260 13.29 1.08 -2.50
C ALA A 260 14.18 -0.09 -2.02
N TYR A 261 13.80 -0.74 -0.91
CA TYR A 261 14.52 -1.90 -0.38
C TYR A 261 14.45 -3.12 -1.30
N CYS A 262 13.28 -3.36 -1.92
CA CYS A 262 13.10 -4.42 -2.90
C CYS A 262 14.03 -4.25 -4.10
N ILE A 263 14.09 -3.03 -4.65
CA ILE A 263 14.98 -2.69 -5.76
C ILE A 263 16.45 -2.84 -5.33
N SER A 264 16.84 -2.27 -4.19
CA SER A 264 18.22 -2.31 -3.70
C SER A 264 18.71 -3.74 -3.47
N LYS A 265 17.94 -4.54 -2.73
CA LYS A 265 18.25 -5.95 -2.45
C LYS A 265 18.50 -6.75 -3.73
N SER A 266 17.70 -6.48 -4.75
CA SER A 266 17.67 -7.27 -5.97
C SER A 266 18.71 -6.81 -7.01
N LEU A 267 19.01 -5.51 -7.07
CA LEU A 267 19.73 -4.90 -8.19
C LEU A 267 20.99 -4.11 -7.79
N ALA A 268 21.16 -3.65 -6.55
CA ALA A 268 22.29 -2.78 -6.20
C ALA A 268 23.64 -3.45 -6.51
N ASN A 269 23.88 -4.64 -5.93
CA ASN A 269 25.12 -5.39 -6.16
C ASN A 269 25.31 -5.77 -7.65
N VAL A 270 24.21 -6.03 -8.36
CA VAL A 270 24.23 -6.38 -9.78
C VAL A 270 24.73 -5.20 -10.62
N TYR A 271 24.37 -3.98 -10.23
CA TYR A 271 24.87 -2.74 -10.83
C TYR A 271 26.20 -2.26 -10.24
N GLY A 272 26.85 -3.05 -9.38
CA GLY A 272 28.14 -2.71 -8.76
C GLY A 272 28.03 -1.73 -7.59
N VAL A 273 26.83 -1.47 -7.07
CA VAL A 273 26.63 -0.62 -5.90
C VAL A 273 26.69 -1.46 -4.63
N SER A 274 27.46 -1.00 -3.66
CA SER A 274 27.53 -1.63 -2.33
C SER A 274 26.33 -1.21 -1.49
N LEU A 275 25.67 -2.19 -0.87
CA LEU A 275 24.54 -1.95 0.02
C LEU A 275 24.98 -1.21 1.29
N THR A 276 24.23 -0.17 1.65
CA THR A 276 24.39 0.63 2.89
C THR A 276 23.10 0.59 3.73
N ALA A 277 23.10 1.24 4.89
CA ALA A 277 21.90 1.41 5.71
C ALA A 277 20.78 2.23 5.01
N ALA A 278 21.10 2.97 3.95
CA ALA A 278 20.12 3.66 3.11
C ALA A 278 19.47 2.72 2.08
N HIS A 279 20.14 1.61 1.73
CA HIS A 279 19.66 0.63 0.75
C HIS A 279 18.79 -0.44 1.37
N LEU A 280 19.09 -0.83 2.60
CA LEU A 280 18.36 -1.83 3.37
C LEU A 280 18.31 -1.39 4.83
N PRO A 281 17.21 -1.68 5.55
CA PRO A 281 17.14 -1.37 6.97
C PRO A 281 18.25 -2.10 7.71
N LEU A 282 18.79 -1.45 8.74
CA LEU A 282 19.75 -2.09 9.64
C LEU A 282 19.10 -3.34 10.21
N GLN A 283 19.80 -4.47 10.14
CA GLN A 283 19.32 -5.68 10.79
C GLN A 283 19.41 -5.45 12.29
N ASP A 284 18.25 -5.49 12.96
CA ASP A 284 18.20 -5.47 14.42
C ASP A 284 19.02 -6.67 14.92
N SER A 285 20.21 -6.40 15.46
CA SER A 285 21.15 -7.41 15.95
C SER A 285 20.61 -8.21 17.14
N ASP A 286 19.42 -7.87 17.65
CA ASP A 286 18.80 -8.44 18.85
C ASP A 286 17.45 -9.15 18.60
N CYS A 287 17.01 -9.33 17.35
CA CYS A 287 15.92 -10.29 17.09
C CYS A 287 16.51 -11.71 17.06
N GLY A 288 16.67 -12.29 18.25
CA GLY A 288 17.16 -13.66 18.44
C GLY A 288 16.48 -14.65 17.48
N LYS A 289 17.30 -15.31 16.65
CA LYS A 289 17.02 -16.60 16.02
C LYS A 289 15.68 -16.66 15.24
N SER A 290 15.77 -16.41 13.92
CA SER A 290 15.23 -17.34 12.90
C SER A 290 13.87 -17.96 13.23
N THR A 291 12.79 -17.18 13.20
CA THR A 291 11.49 -17.75 12.84
C THR A 291 11.38 -17.68 11.32
N ASN A 292 11.43 -18.86 10.69
CA ASN A 292 10.97 -19.03 9.32
C ASN A 292 9.62 -18.31 9.17
N THR A 293 9.53 -17.39 8.22
CA THR A 293 8.28 -16.79 7.74
C THR A 293 7.43 -17.87 7.08
N LYS A 294 6.85 -18.76 7.87
CA LYS A 294 5.73 -19.63 7.51
C LYS A 294 4.59 -19.27 8.44
N MET A 295 3.55 -18.67 7.84
CA MET A 295 2.19 -18.56 8.38
C MET A 295 2.07 -18.00 9.81
N VAL A 296 1.79 -16.70 9.90
CA VAL A 296 0.79 -16.24 10.89
C VAL A 296 -0.52 -16.14 10.12
N VAL A 297 -1.26 -17.25 10.09
CA VAL A 297 -2.70 -17.19 9.75
C VAL A 297 -3.36 -16.51 10.95
N LEU A 298 -3.60 -15.21 10.86
CA LEU A 298 -4.60 -14.59 11.71
C LEU A 298 -5.95 -15.22 11.32
N ALA A 299 -6.55 -15.93 12.26
CA ALA A 299 -7.84 -16.55 12.09
C ALA A 299 -8.90 -15.46 11.86
N ALA A 300 -9.15 -15.13 10.59
CA ALA A 300 -10.42 -14.56 10.16
C ALA A 300 -11.48 -15.65 10.30
N GLY A 301 -11.91 -15.87 11.54
CA GLY A 301 -12.97 -16.80 11.88
C GLY A 301 -14.28 -16.38 11.21
N ARG A 302 -14.74 -17.25 10.31
CA ARG A 302 -16.14 -17.69 10.18
C ARG A 302 -17.22 -16.61 10.36
N PHE A 303 -17.70 -16.06 9.25
CA PHE A 303 -19.14 -15.83 9.12
C PHE A 303 -19.67 -16.69 7.98
N GLN A 304 -20.36 -17.75 8.39
CA GLN A 304 -21.07 -18.68 7.53
C GLN A 304 -22.27 -17.99 6.89
N LYS A 305 -22.37 -18.23 5.58
CA LYS A 305 -23.57 -18.23 4.76
C LYS A 305 -24.68 -19.04 5.47
N MET A 306 -25.68 -18.38 6.03
CA MET A 306 -26.94 -19.05 6.36
C MET A 306 -27.82 -19.11 5.11
N LYS A 307 -28.13 -20.34 4.68
CA LYS A 307 -29.20 -20.64 3.75
C LYS A 307 -30.55 -20.38 4.43
N ALA A 308 -31.47 -19.74 3.72
CA ALA A 308 -32.90 -19.94 3.93
C ALA A 308 -33.37 -21.06 3.00
N GLU A 309 -34.12 -22.02 3.54
CA GLU A 309 -34.76 -23.12 2.82
C GLU A 309 -35.99 -22.64 2.05
N GLY A 310 -36.30 -23.25 0.89
CA GLY A 310 -37.60 -23.11 0.24
C GLY A 310 -37.66 -23.28 -1.27
N SER A 311 -37.61 -24.55 -1.73
CA SER A 311 -38.35 -25.13 -2.87
C SER A 311 -38.09 -24.68 -4.34
N GLY A 312 -37.68 -25.65 -5.18
CA GLY A 312 -38.33 -25.85 -6.48
C GLY A 312 -37.51 -25.71 -7.78
N CYS A 313 -36.91 -26.82 -8.22
CA CYS A 313 -36.73 -27.28 -9.62
C CYS A 313 -35.77 -26.57 -10.61
N ASP A 314 -34.59 -27.19 -10.78
CA ASP A 314 -33.98 -27.70 -12.04
C ASP A 314 -33.95 -26.87 -13.35
N ARG A 315 -32.76 -26.36 -13.73
CA ARG A 315 -31.83 -26.93 -14.77
C ARG A 315 -30.92 -25.87 -15.43
N HIS A 316 -29.61 -26.08 -15.24
CA HIS A 316 -28.50 -26.03 -16.21
C HIS A 316 -28.11 -24.77 -17.04
N PHE A 317 -26.81 -24.42 -16.89
CA PHE A 317 -25.88 -23.61 -17.72
C PHE A 317 -26.19 -22.10 -17.77
N THR A 318 -25.27 -21.14 -17.58
CA THR A 318 -23.84 -21.04 -17.88
C THR A 318 -23.31 -19.77 -17.16
N SER A 319 -22.06 -19.76 -16.70
CA SER A 319 -21.42 -18.55 -16.15
C SER A 319 -21.11 -17.53 -17.25
N PRO A 320 -21.19 -16.22 -16.97
CA PRO A 320 -20.30 -15.25 -17.60
C PRO A 320 -19.38 -14.55 -16.59
N SER A 321 -18.15 -14.43 -17.05
CA SER A 321 -16.93 -13.89 -16.48
C SER A 321 -16.86 -12.37 -16.44
N GLN A 322 -16.12 -11.87 -15.44
CA GLN A 322 -15.21 -10.70 -15.48
C GLN A 322 -15.70 -9.42 -16.19
N ASP A 323 -16.17 -8.46 -15.38
CA ASP A 323 -16.33 -7.08 -15.82
C ASP A 323 -14.98 -6.36 -15.91
N LYS A 324 -14.56 -6.08 -17.15
CA LYS A 324 -13.60 -5.02 -17.49
C LYS A 324 -14.38 -3.71 -17.62
N GLU A 325 -14.12 -2.75 -16.74
CA GLU A 325 -14.72 -1.41 -16.85
C GLU A 325 -13.93 -0.54 -17.83
N PHE A 326 -14.59 -0.14 -18.91
CA PHE A 326 -14.08 0.73 -19.97
C PHE A 326 -14.05 2.21 -19.55
N VAL A 327 -13.05 2.92 -20.05
CA VAL A 327 -12.93 4.40 -20.03
C VAL A 327 -13.66 4.96 -21.27
N PRO A 328 -14.54 5.98 -21.17
CA PRO A 328 -15.10 6.61 -22.35
C PRO A 328 -14.26 7.81 -22.80
N SER A 329 -13.93 7.85 -24.10
CA SER A 329 -13.41 9.02 -24.81
C SER A 329 -14.54 9.82 -25.45
N ASN A 330 -14.42 11.14 -25.44
CA ASN A 330 -15.31 12.09 -26.13
C ASN A 330 -15.37 11.83 -27.64
N CYS A 331 -16.57 11.96 -28.24
CA CYS A 331 -16.91 13.02 -29.19
C CYS A 331 -18.37 12.92 -29.69
N ASP A 332 -18.94 14.10 -29.90
CA ASP A 332 -20.04 14.49 -30.80
C ASP A 332 -21.51 14.21 -30.43
N SER A 333 -22.21 15.31 -30.13
CA SER A 333 -23.67 15.50 -30.28
C SER A 333 -24.01 15.75 -31.76
N PRO A 334 -25.28 15.63 -32.24
CA PRO A 334 -26.32 16.64 -31.93
C PRO A 334 -27.81 16.20 -31.93
N CYS A 335 -28.66 17.12 -31.44
CA CYS A 335 -30.12 17.29 -31.64
C CYS A 335 -31.07 16.21 -31.06
N GLY A 336 -32.19 16.51 -30.40
CA GLY A 336 -32.90 17.76 -30.09
C GLY A 336 -34.33 17.42 -29.60
N VAL A 337 -35.08 18.46 -29.25
CA VAL A 337 -36.53 18.53 -28.93
C VAL A 337 -36.93 18.58 -27.44
N LYS A 338 -37.92 19.44 -27.20
CA LYS A 338 -38.20 20.31 -26.06
C LYS A 338 -39.39 19.84 -25.20
N THR A 339 -39.48 20.47 -24.02
CA THR A 339 -40.66 21.15 -23.39
C THR A 339 -41.43 20.55 -22.19
N SER A 340 -41.54 21.41 -21.16
CA SER A 340 -42.69 21.70 -20.24
C SER A 340 -43.01 20.66 -19.14
N LEU A 341 -42.97 20.96 -17.83
CA LEU A 341 -43.76 21.86 -16.93
C LEU A 341 -44.82 21.11 -16.10
N TYR A 342 -44.78 21.37 -14.78
CA TYR A 342 -45.78 21.19 -13.72
C TYR A 342 -46.22 19.79 -13.24
N GLY A 343 -46.30 19.65 -11.91
CA GLY A 343 -47.02 18.56 -11.24
C GLY A 343 -46.73 18.43 -9.75
N ILE A 344 -47.29 19.32 -8.94
CA ILE A 344 -47.39 19.15 -7.48
C ILE A 344 -48.31 17.97 -7.19
N SER A 345 -47.91 17.06 -6.29
CA SER A 345 -48.82 16.10 -5.67
C SER A 345 -48.37 15.77 -4.24
N THR A 346 -49.09 16.35 -3.28
CA THR A 346 -49.17 15.97 -1.88
C THR A 346 -50.14 14.81 -1.69
N MET A 347 -49.73 13.72 -1.05
CA MET A 347 -50.63 12.78 -0.36
C MET A 347 -49.97 12.20 0.91
N ARG A 348 -50.57 12.55 2.06
CA ARG A 348 -50.56 11.82 3.36
C ARG A 348 -50.86 10.33 3.12
N GLY A 349 -50.47 9.34 3.92
CA GLY A 349 -49.97 9.25 5.28
C GLY A 349 -50.54 7.96 5.90
N ARG A 350 -49.77 7.26 6.76
CA ARG A 350 -50.31 6.42 7.85
C ARG A 350 -49.33 6.50 9.01
N GLY A 351 -49.76 7.14 10.10
CA GLY A 351 -49.04 7.21 11.35
C GLY A 351 -49.30 5.98 12.22
N ILE A 352 -48.36 5.71 13.12
CA ILE A 352 -48.62 5.05 14.40
C ILE A 352 -48.03 5.95 15.50
N THR A 353 -48.88 6.19 16.49
CA THR A 353 -48.78 7.12 17.60
C THR A 353 -47.78 6.70 18.68
N ARG A 354 -46.91 7.66 19.03
CA ARG A 354 -46.55 8.17 20.38
C ARG A 354 -46.58 7.20 21.59
N LEU A 355 -45.44 7.11 22.27
CA LEU A 355 -45.38 7.01 23.73
C LEU A 355 -44.29 7.95 24.26
N LEU A 356 -44.71 8.99 24.98
CA LEU A 356 -43.86 9.91 25.74
C LEU A 356 -44.54 10.15 27.09
N LYS A 357 -43.80 9.89 28.17
CA LYS A 357 -43.97 10.38 29.55
C LYS A 357 -42.64 10.04 30.25
N SER A 358 -41.94 10.89 31.00
CA SER A 358 -42.16 12.25 31.49
C SER A 358 -40.79 12.77 31.96
N ALA A 359 -40.49 14.06 31.78
CA ALA A 359 -39.65 14.84 32.70
C ALA A 359 -39.73 16.33 32.30
N SER A 360 -40.66 17.03 32.95
CA SER A 360 -40.64 18.47 33.23
C SER A 360 -40.67 18.53 34.78
N ASP A 361 -39.96 19.36 35.51
CA ASP A 361 -39.53 20.73 35.33
C ASP A 361 -38.34 21.00 36.28
N LEU A 362 -37.46 21.92 35.91
CA LEU A 362 -37.10 23.09 36.73
C LEU A 362 -36.01 23.89 36.03
N SER A 363 -36.44 24.96 35.36
CA SER A 363 -35.60 26.13 35.11
C SER A 363 -36.29 27.34 35.71
N LYS A 364 -35.58 27.99 36.64
CA LYS A 364 -35.69 29.37 37.12
C LYS A 364 -34.28 29.66 37.66
N SER A 365 -33.60 30.76 37.43
CA SER A 365 -33.70 31.94 36.55
C SER A 365 -32.42 32.74 36.85
N PHE A 366 -31.96 33.53 35.88
CA PHE A 366 -30.78 34.38 35.89
C PHE A 366 -30.70 35.43 37.03
N SER A 367 -29.47 35.96 37.22
CA SER A 367 -29.08 37.34 37.57
C SER A 367 -28.55 37.59 39.00
N ASN A 368 -27.23 37.49 39.18
CA ASN A 368 -26.28 38.60 39.41
C ASN A 368 -24.86 38.06 39.59
#